data_AF-A0A7C4YDD6-F1
#
_entry.id   AF-A0A7C4YDD6-F1
#
_cell.length_a   1.000
_cell.length_b   1.000
_cell.length_c   1.000
_cell.angle_alpha   90.00
_cell.angle_beta   90.00
_cell.angle_gamma   90.00
#
_symmetry.space_group_name_H-M   'P 1'
#
loop_
_entity.id
_entity.type
_entity.pdbx_description
1 polymer ?
#
loop_
_entity_poly.entity_id
_entity_poly.type
_entity_poly.pdbx_seq_one_letter_code
_entity_poly.pdbx_strand_id
1 'polypeptide(L)' 'MVWYNKAISINSNNTNAFVERSLVYYNLKRYDDTVQDANKVIELDPKYLSAYTNKGNALVAL' A
#
# COMPACT_ATOMS: atom_id res chain seq x y z
N MET A 1 11.21 -2.52 -0.81
CA MET A 1 10.81 -2.58 0.62
C MET A 1 11.69 -1.72 1.53
N VAL A 2 13.02 -1.91 1.60
CA VAL A 2 13.92 -1.19 2.55
C VAL A 2 13.71 0.33 2.53
N TRP A 3 13.69 0.95 1.35
CA TRP A 3 13.52 2.40 1.21
C TRP A 3 12.13 2.90 1.62
N TYR A 4 11.07 2.16 1.30
CA TYR A 4 9.72 2.51 1.75
C TYR A 4 9.56 2.36 3.26
N ASN A 5 10.17 1.34 3.86
CA ASN A 5 10.19 1.19 5.31
C ASN A 5 10.94 2.34 5.98
N LYS A 6 12.07 2.78 5.40
CA LYS A 6 12.80 3.95 5.88
C LYS A 6 11.97 5.23 5.76
N ALA A 7 11.30 5.44 4.63
CA ALA A 7 10.42 6.59 4.42
C ALA A 7 9.28 6.62 5.45
N ILE A 8 8.64 5.47 5.72
CA ILE A 8 7.58 5.33 6.73
C ILE A 8 8.12 5.55 8.15
N SER A 9 9.36 5.14 8.44
CA SER A 9 9.98 5.41 9.75
C SER A 9 10.28 6.90 9.98
N ILE A 10 10.52 7.66 8.90
CA ILE A 10 10.78 9.11 8.97
C ILE A 10 9.45 9.87 9.05
N ASN A 11 8.46 9.45 8.26
CA ASN A 11 7.10 9.99 8.30
C ASN A 11 6.09 8.83 8.27
N SER A 12 5.50 8.55 9.42
CA SER A 12 4.55 7.45 9.61
C SER A 12 3.26 7.59 8.81
N ASN A 13 2.97 8.79 8.30
CA ASN A 13 1.79 9.10 7.51
C ASN A 13 2.14 9.39 6.04
N ASN A 14 3.28 8.91 5.56
CA ASN A 14 3.67 9.08 4.16
C ASN A 14 2.83 8.20 3.23
N THR A 15 1.68 8.73 2.81
CA THR A 15 0.70 8.05 1.94
C THR A 15 1.34 7.50 0.66
N ASN A 16 2.24 8.25 0.02
CA ASN A 16 2.93 7.79 -1.19
C ASN A 16 3.82 6.58 -0.92
N ALA A 17 4.54 6.55 0.21
CA ALA A 17 5.37 5.40 0.57
C ALA A 17 4.54 4.12 0.79
N PHE A 18 3.35 4.23 1.39
CA PHE A 18 2.44 3.08 1.53
C PHE A 18 1.87 2.64 0.18
N VAL A 19 1.43 3.55 -0.69
CA VAL A 19 0.84 3.17 -1.99
C VAL A 19 1.87 2.48 -2.89
N GLU A 20 3.09 3.01 -2.96
CA GLU A 20 4.17 2.42 -3.75
C GLU A 20 4.62 1.07 -3.17
N ARG A 21 4.66 0.94 -1.83
CA ARG A 21 4.97 -0.33 -1.19
C ARG A 21 3.87 -1.37 -1.42
N SER A 22 2.59 -0.98 -1.40
CA SER A 22 1.46 -1.86 -1.73
C SER A 22 1.55 -2.43 -3.15
N LEU A 23 1.95 -1.60 -4.13
CA LEU A 23 2.15 -2.01 -5.52
C LEU A 23 3.30 -2.99 -5.66
N VAL A 24 4.40 -2.76 -4.94
CA VAL A 24 5.53 -3.70 -4.90
C VAL A 24 5.10 -5.03 -4.26
N TYR A 25 4.34 -5.01 -3.16
CA TYR A 25 3.81 -6.24 -2.56
C TYR A 25 2.91 -7.01 -3.54
N TYR A 26 2.08 -6.31 -4.31
CA TYR A 26 1.20 -6.92 -5.30
C TYR A 26 2.01 -7.64 -6.38
N ASN A 27 3.05 -6.99 -6.91
CA ASN A 27 3.96 -7.58 -7.90
C ASN A 27 4.73 -8.79 -7.36
N LEU A 28 4.97 -8.84 -6.05
CA LEU A 28 5.58 -9.96 -5.35
C LEU A 28 4.56 -11.05 -4.95
N LYS A 29 3.29 -10.91 -5.35
CA LYS A 29 2.16 -11.78 -4.98
C LYS A 29 1.93 -11.88 -3.46
N ARG A 30 2.34 -10.85 -2.72
CA ARG A 30 2.11 -10.70 -1.28
C ARG A 30 0.81 -9.93 -1.05
N TYR A 31 -0.30 -10.57 -1.38
CA TYR A 31 -1.60 -9.91 -1.47
C TYR A 31 -2.13 -9.40 -0.12
N ASP A 32 -1.91 -10.14 0.97
CA ASP A 32 -2.27 -9.69 2.32
C ASP A 32 -1.55 -8.38 2.71
N ASP A 33 -0.25 -8.29 2.40
CA ASP A 33 0.54 -7.08 2.65
C ASP A 33 0.09 -5.91 1.77
N THR A 34 -0.31 -6.18 0.52
CA THR A 34 -0.92 -5.16 -0.35
C THR A 34 -2.20 -4.60 0.28
N VAL A 35 -3.07 -5.48 0.80
CA VAL A 35 -4.32 -5.05 1.45
C VAL A 35 -4.04 -4.22 2.70
N GLN A 36 -3.05 -4.60 3.51
CA GLN A 36 -2.66 -3.82 4.69
C GLN A 36 -2.19 -2.41 4.32
N ASP A 37 -1.26 -2.28 3.37
CA ASP A 37 -0.75 -0.97 2.96
C ASP A 37 -1.83 -0.12 2.27
N ALA A 38 -2.66 -0.73 1.42
CA ALA A 38 -3.76 -0.04 0.78
C ALA A 38 -4.81 0.46 1.79
N ASN A 39 -5.11 -0.32 2.84
CA ASN A 39 -5.98 0.13 3.93
C ASN A 39 -5.38 1.34 4.66
N LYS A 40 -4.06 1.35 4.90
CA LYS A 40 -3.41 2.49 5.54
C LYS A 40 -3.48 3.75 4.68
N VAL A 41 -3.34 3.62 3.36
CA VAL A 41 -3.54 4.74 2.44
C VAL A 41 -4.98 5.26 2.49
N ILE A 42 -5.99 4.38 2.49
CA ILE A 42 -7.40 4.77 2.58
C ILE A 42 -7.72 5.48 3.91
N GLU A 43 -7.10 5.05 5.01
CA GLU A 43 -7.24 5.72 6.32
C GLU A 43 -6.67 7.14 6.31
N LEU A 44 -5.52 7.34 5.67
CA LEU A 44 -4.83 8.64 5.62
C LEU A 44 -5.42 9.59 4.57
N ASP A 45 -5.78 9.05 3.41
CA ASP A 45 -6.40 9.77 2.29
C ASP A 45 -7.46 8.90 1.63
N PRO A 46 -8.74 9.03 2.07
CA PRO A 46 -9.85 8.27 1.51
C PRO A 46 -10.12 8.53 0.02
N LYS A 47 -9.52 9.57 -0.57
CA LYS A 47 -9.68 9.92 -1.99
C LYS A 47 -8.54 9.38 -2.88
N TYR A 48 -7.56 8.69 -2.31
CA TYR A 48 -6.44 8.14 -3.06
C TYR A 48 -6.84 6.92 -3.89
N LEU A 49 -7.23 7.16 -5.15
CA LEU A 49 -7.81 6.15 -6.05
C LEU A 49 -6.97 4.87 -6.17
N SER A 50 -5.65 5.00 -6.31
CA SER A 50 -4.76 3.84 -6.51
C SER A 50 -4.80 2.85 -5.35
N ALA A 51 -5.14 3.27 -4.13
CA ALA A 51 -5.26 2.35 -3.00
C ALA A 51 -6.44 1.41 -3.16
N TYR A 52 -7.58 1.90 -3.64
CA TYR A 52 -8.74 1.05 -3.94
C TYR A 52 -8.43 0.09 -5.09
N THR A 53 -7.74 0.56 -6.14
CA THR A 53 -7.33 -0.29 -7.26
C THR A 53 -6.37 -1.40 -6.79
N ASN A 54 -5.34 -1.07 -6.01
CA ASN A 54 -4.38 -2.05 -5.50
C ASN A 54 -5.06 -3.05 -4.56
N LYS A 55 -5.96 -2.58 -3.67
CA LYS A 55 -6.73 -3.44 -2.77
C LYS A 55 -7.66 -4.37 -3.55
N GLY A 56 -8.39 -3.86 -4.53
CA GLY A 56 -9.29 -4.66 -5.37
C GLY A 56 -8.54 -5.74 -6.14
N ASN A 57 -7.43 -5.38 -6.78
CA ASN A 57 -6.58 -6.33 -7.50
C ASN A 57 -6.02 -7.42 -6.57
N ALA A 58 -5.57 -7.04 -5.36
CA ALA A 58 -5.08 -8.00 -4.38
C ALA A 58 -6.17 -8.96 -3.89
N LEU A 59 -7.38 -8.47 -3.62
CA LEU A 59 -8.51 -9.29 -3.17
C LEU A 59 -9.02 -10.27 -4.23
N VAL A 60 -8.89 -9.94 -5.52
CA VAL A 60 -9.22 -10.87 -6.63
C VAL A 60 -8.18 -11.98 -6.76
N ALA A 61 -6.93 -11.71 -6.37
CA ALA A 61 -5.81 -12.63 -6.50
C ALA A 61 -5.51 -13.46 -5.23
N LEU A 62 -6.24 -13.20 -4.14
CA LEU A 62 -6.20 -13.89 -2.84
C LEU A 62 -6.96 -15.21 -2.90
#